data_AF-A0A9E3W732-F1
#
_entry.id   AF-A0A9E3W732-F1
#
_cell.length_a   1.000
_cell.length_b   1.000
_cell.length_c   1.000
_cell.angle_alpha   90.00
_cell.angle_beta   90.00
_cell.angle_gamma   90.00
#
_symmetry.space_group_name_H-M   'P 1'
#
loop_
_entity.id
_entity.type
_entity.pdbx_description
1 polymer ?
#
loop_
_entity_poly.entity_id
_entity_poly.type
_entity_poly.pdbx_seq_one_letter_code
_entity_poly.pdbx_strand_id
1 'polypeptide(L)'
;MPGRSGSIATVSESALSSVANPHAQGGVAFLPFLAAVFKALKPKGTDVEPRTPGEHMRRRRTELGLSQRALAEHLGVNPWTILNGEKGRSAPSMRATPSILDWLGHDPLPAPGRPMPDC
;
A
#
# COMPACT_ATOMS: atom_id res chain seq x y z
N MET A 1 50.64 50.04 -28.66
CA MET A 1 49.80 51.22 -28.94
C MET A 1 48.46 51.05 -28.23
N PRO A 2 48.18 51.77 -27.14
CA PRO A 2 46.85 51.84 -26.54
C PRO A 2 46.05 53.02 -27.12
N GLY A 3 44.79 52.75 -27.47
CA GLY A 3 43.73 53.70 -27.81
C GLY A 3 42.44 52.90 -27.91
N ARG A 4 41.25 53.36 -27.54
CA ARG A 4 40.74 54.70 -27.30
C ARG A 4 39.42 54.53 -26.55
N SER A 5 39.33 55.16 -25.38
CA SER A 5 38.21 55.97 -24.92
C SER A 5 36.77 55.53 -25.25
N GLY A 6 36.05 55.11 -24.20
CA GLY A 6 34.75 55.64 -23.75
C GLY A 6 33.55 55.57 -24.71
N SER A 7 32.47 54.92 -24.25
CA SER A 7 31.18 55.61 -24.14
C SER A 7 30.23 54.81 -23.26
N ILE A 8 29.80 55.46 -22.18
CA ILE A 8 28.72 55.04 -21.29
C ILE A 8 27.38 55.20 -22.02
N ALA A 9 26.65 54.11 -22.25
CA ALA A 9 25.31 54.16 -22.80
C ALA A 9 24.29 54.32 -21.66
N THR A 10 23.82 55.57 -21.54
CA THR A 10 22.45 56.01 -21.32
C THR A 10 21.45 55.04 -20.67
N VAL A 11 20.96 55.48 -19.51
CA VAL A 11 19.75 55.01 -18.81
C VAL A 11 18.53 55.07 -19.74
N SER A 12 17.74 54.00 -19.81
CA SER A 12 16.38 54.05 -20.33
C SER A 12 15.45 53.30 -19.40
N GLU A 13 14.87 54.07 -18.47
CA GLU A 13 13.62 53.80 -17.77
C GLU A 13 12.51 53.53 -18.80
N SER A 14 11.81 52.40 -18.72
CA SER A 14 10.53 52.23 -19.40
C SER A 14 9.72 51.07 -18.83
N ALA A 15 8.53 51.44 -18.36
CA ALA A 15 7.31 50.65 -18.20
C ALA A 15 7.24 49.68 -17.00
N LEU A 16 6.74 50.25 -15.90
CA LEU A 16 5.72 49.58 -15.08
C LEU A 16 4.62 49.01 -16.00
N SER A 17 4.41 47.70 -15.95
CA SER A 17 3.11 47.12 -16.24
C SER A 17 2.75 46.13 -15.13
N SER A 18 1.94 46.64 -14.20
CA SER A 18 1.16 45.88 -13.26
C SER A 18 0.13 45.03 -14.01
N VAL A 19 0.19 43.72 -13.84
CA VAL A 19 -1.02 42.89 -13.82
C VAL A 19 -0.94 41.98 -12.60
N ALA A 20 -1.68 42.38 -11.57
CA ALA A 20 -2.14 41.48 -10.53
C ALA A 20 -3.26 40.59 -11.10
N ASN A 21 -3.20 39.27 -10.83
CA ASN A 21 -4.41 38.48 -10.52
C ASN A 21 -4.04 37.10 -9.94
N PRO A 22 -4.90 36.48 -9.11
CA PRO A 22 -4.57 36.14 -7.74
C PRO A 22 -5.02 34.70 -7.51
N HIS A 23 -4.34 33.72 -8.08
CA HIS A 23 -4.72 32.33 -7.86
C HIS A 23 -4.01 31.77 -6.64
N ALA A 24 -4.24 32.41 -5.49
CA ALA A 24 -3.95 31.85 -4.19
C ALA A 24 -5.01 30.78 -3.88
N GLN A 25 -4.79 29.57 -4.38
CA GLN A 25 -5.52 28.38 -3.93
C GLN A 25 -4.53 27.40 -3.33
N GLY A 26 -4.42 27.44 -2.00
CA GLY A 26 -3.56 26.54 -1.26
C GLY A 26 -3.53 26.86 0.23
N GLY A 27 -4.68 27.22 0.81
CA GLY A 27 -4.80 27.31 2.25
C GLY A 27 -4.60 25.92 2.85
N VAL A 28 -3.39 25.62 3.35
CA VAL A 28 -3.20 24.50 4.26
C VAL A 28 -3.80 24.90 5.60
N ALA A 29 -4.81 24.18 6.05
CA ALA A 29 -5.33 24.35 7.40
C ALA A 29 -4.24 23.90 8.38
N PHE A 30 -3.55 24.86 8.99
CA PHE A 30 -2.69 24.62 10.14
C PHE A 30 -3.61 24.36 11.34
N LEU A 31 -3.98 23.09 11.55
CA LEU A 31 -4.73 22.64 12.71
C LEU A 31 -3.73 22.26 13.80
N PRO A 32 -3.39 23.16 14.76
CA PRO A 32 -2.52 22.79 15.86
C PRO A 32 -3.25 21.73 16.70
N PHE A 33 -2.76 20.49 16.58
CA PHE A 33 -3.17 19.35 17.39
C PHE A 33 -4.68 19.08 17.43
N LEU A 34 -5.29 18.79 16.26
CA LEU A 34 -6.46 17.90 16.30
C LEU A 34 -5.95 16.50 16.65
N ALA A 35 -6.19 16.05 17.88
CA ALA A 35 -6.02 14.64 18.21
C ALA A 35 -7.00 13.84 17.34
N ALA A 36 -6.50 13.28 16.23
CA ALA A 36 -7.29 12.39 15.39
C ALA A 36 -7.56 11.10 16.18
N VAL A 37 -8.69 11.05 16.87
CA VAL A 37 -9.15 9.84 17.52
C VAL A 37 -9.79 8.95 16.45
N PHE A 38 -8.97 8.11 15.82
CA PHE A 38 -9.48 7.05 14.96
C PHE A 38 -10.22 6.02 15.82
N LYS A 39 -11.56 6.11 15.83
CA LYS A 39 -12.42 5.04 16.31
C LYS A 39 -12.39 3.91 15.28
N ALA A 40 -11.36 3.08 15.33
CA ALA A 40 -11.27 1.88 14.52
C ALA A 40 -11.92 0.70 15.24
N LEU A 41 -12.74 -0.06 14.51
CA LEU A 41 -13.23 -1.35 14.98
C LEU A 41 -12.01 -2.26 15.19
N LYS A 42 -11.81 -2.75 16.43
CA LYS A 42 -10.73 -3.69 16.74
C LYS A 42 -10.86 -4.88 15.78
N PRO A 43 -9.78 -5.26 15.06
CA PRO A 43 -9.86 -6.36 14.12
C PRO A 43 -10.35 -7.60 14.86
N LYS A 44 -11.41 -8.22 14.34
CA LYS A 44 -12.02 -9.41 14.92
C LYS A 44 -10.95 -10.51 14.95
N GLY A 45 -10.47 -10.83 16.15
CA GLY A 45 -9.59 -11.99 16.34
C GLY A 45 -10.36 -13.24 15.92
N THR A 46 -9.77 -14.02 15.01
CA THR A 46 -10.31 -15.33 14.66
C THR A 46 -9.76 -16.33 15.65
N ASP A 47 -10.51 -16.60 16.73
CA ASP A 47 -10.22 -17.63 17.74
C ASP A 47 -10.58 -19.06 17.23
N VAL A 48 -10.74 -19.20 15.92
CA VAL A 48 -11.11 -20.48 15.30
C VAL A 48 -9.84 -21.12 14.78
N GLU A 49 -9.58 -22.36 15.17
CA GLU A 49 -8.50 -23.16 14.60
C GLU A 49 -8.71 -23.27 13.08
N PRO A 50 -7.77 -22.79 12.26
CA PRO A 50 -7.87 -22.86 10.81
C PRO A 50 -7.93 -24.31 10.36
N ARG A 51 -8.88 -24.59 9.47
CA ARG A 51 -9.12 -25.90 8.86
C ARG A 51 -8.82 -25.88 7.37
N THR A 52 -8.95 -24.72 6.72
CA THR A 52 -8.70 -24.57 5.30
C THR A 52 -7.37 -23.84 5.06
N PRO A 53 -6.69 -24.09 3.93
CA PRO A 53 -5.47 -23.36 3.59
C PRO A 53 -5.66 -21.84 3.57
N GLY A 54 -6.85 -21.37 3.17
CA GLY A 54 -7.26 -19.96 3.23
C GLY A 54 -7.28 -19.39 4.65
N GLU A 55 -7.80 -20.15 5.60
CA GLU A 55 -7.83 -19.77 7.02
C GLU A 55 -6.43 -19.75 7.63
N HIS A 56 -5.57 -20.72 7.27
CA HIS A 56 -4.16 -20.71 7.68
C HIS A 56 -3.44 -19.46 7.17
N MET A 57 -3.64 -19.10 5.90
CA MET A 57 -3.10 -17.86 5.31
C MET A 57 -3.62 -16.62 6.05
N ARG A 58 -4.93 -16.56 6.33
CA ARG A 58 -5.54 -15.43 7.05
C ARG A 58 -5.01 -15.29 8.48
N ARG A 59 -4.86 -16.41 9.20
CA ARG A 59 -4.31 -16.44 10.56
C ARG A 59 -2.90 -15.87 10.55
N ARG A 60 -2.02 -16.45 9.73
CA ARG A 60 -0.61 -16.01 9.61
C ARG A 60 -0.49 -14.54 9.18
N ARG A 61 -1.33 -14.11 8.23
CA ARG A 61 -1.36 -12.71 7.78
C ARG A 61 -1.73 -11.75 8.92
N THR A 62 -2.70 -12.14 9.75
CA THR A 62 -3.17 -11.33 10.89
C THR A 62 -2.13 -11.30 12.01
N GLU A 63 -1.45 -12.41 12.28
CA GLU A 63 -0.32 -12.49 13.23
C GLU A 63 0.81 -11.54 12.83
N LEU A 64 1.12 -11.45 11.54
CA LEU A 64 2.16 -10.57 11.00
C LEU A 64 1.70 -9.13 10.76
N GLY A 65 0.41 -8.82 10.99
CA GLY A 65 -0.14 -7.48 10.75
C GLY A 65 -0.15 -7.06 9.27
N LEU A 66 -0.09 -8.02 8.34
CA LEU A 66 0.01 -7.74 6.91
C LEU A 66 -1.38 -7.46 6.30
N SER A 67 -1.41 -6.52 5.35
CA SER A 67 -2.60 -6.33 4.50
C SER A 67 -2.65 -7.41 3.41
N GLN A 68 -3.82 -7.70 2.86
CA GLN A 68 -3.97 -8.65 1.75
C GLN A 68 -3.13 -8.24 0.53
N ARG A 69 -3.01 -6.93 0.29
CA ARG A 69 -2.18 -6.39 -0.79
C ARG A 69 -0.69 -6.61 -0.52
N ALA A 70 -0.23 -6.33 0.70
CA ALA A 70 1.18 -6.55 1.07
C ALA A 70 1.56 -8.03 0.97
N LEU A 71 0.66 -8.94 1.40
CA LEU A 71 0.87 -10.37 1.23
C LEU A 71 0.92 -10.78 -0.25
N ALA A 72 0.04 -10.22 -1.08
CA ALA A 72 0.01 -10.49 -2.50
C ALA A 72 1.31 -10.02 -3.20
N GLU A 73 1.82 -8.84 -2.84
CA GLU A 73 3.11 -8.32 -3.31
C GLU A 73 4.28 -9.22 -2.86
N HIS A 74 4.26 -9.70 -1.61
CA HIS A 74 5.27 -10.61 -1.08
C HIS A 74 5.28 -11.97 -1.81
N LEU A 75 4.11 -12.50 -2.16
CA LEU A 75 3.96 -13.78 -2.84
C LEU A 75 3.99 -13.66 -4.39
N GLY A 76 4.03 -12.44 -4.94
CA GLY A 76 3.96 -12.21 -6.38
C GLY A 76 2.64 -12.64 -7.03
N VAL A 77 1.54 -12.63 -6.28
CA VAL A 77 0.20 -13.04 -6.77
C VAL A 77 -0.76 -11.86 -6.83
N ASN A 78 -1.89 -12.03 -7.52
CA ASN A 78 -2.93 -11.01 -7.53
C ASN A 78 -3.61 -10.89 -6.14
N PRO A 79 -3.83 -9.68 -5.60
CA PRO A 79 -4.58 -9.50 -4.35
C PRO A 79 -5.96 -10.19 -4.33
N TRP A 80 -6.64 -10.29 -5.47
CA TRP A 80 -7.90 -11.01 -5.59
C TRP A 80 -7.76 -12.51 -5.34
N THR A 81 -6.61 -13.10 -5.70
CA THR A 81 -6.30 -14.52 -5.41
C THR A 81 -6.22 -14.75 -3.90
N ILE A 82 -5.56 -13.84 -3.17
CA ILE A 82 -5.48 -13.89 -1.71
C ILE A 82 -6.87 -13.69 -1.08
N LEU A 83 -7.64 -12.70 -1.56
CA LEU A 83 -9.00 -12.44 -1.07
C LEU A 83 -9.92 -13.65 -1.26
N ASN A 84 -9.88 -14.27 -2.45
CA ASN A 84 -10.69 -15.45 -2.74
C ASN A 84 -10.24 -16.65 -1.93
N GLY A 85 -8.93 -16.84 -1.75
CA GLY A 85 -8.37 -17.88 -0.89
C GLY A 85 -8.80 -17.75 0.57
N GLU A 86 -8.67 -16.56 1.17
CA GLU A 86 -9.09 -16.31 2.56
C GLU A 86 -10.60 -16.41 2.78
N LYS A 87 -11.39 -16.24 1.72
CA LYS A 87 -12.85 -16.43 1.74
C LYS A 87 -13.27 -17.86 1.42
N GLY A 88 -12.30 -18.75 1.17
CA GLY A 88 -12.54 -20.13 0.75
C GLY A 88 -13.03 -20.27 -0.70
N ARG A 89 -13.27 -19.20 -1.44
CA ARG A 89 -13.78 -19.31 -2.83
C ARG A 89 -12.83 -19.99 -3.82
N SER A 90 -11.55 -20.13 -3.49
CA SER A 90 -10.56 -20.72 -4.39
C SER A 90 -9.37 -21.29 -3.64
N ALA A 91 -8.93 -22.48 -4.03
CA ALA A 91 -7.66 -23.02 -3.58
C ALA A 91 -6.49 -22.29 -4.26
N PRO A 92 -5.33 -22.16 -3.59
CA PRO A 92 -4.14 -21.59 -4.21
C PRO A 92 -3.74 -22.40 -5.46
N SER A 93 -3.40 -21.69 -6.53
CA SER A 93 -2.90 -22.33 -7.75
C SER A 93 -1.60 -23.11 -7.48
N MET A 94 -1.35 -24.21 -8.18
CA MET A 94 -0.14 -25.02 -8.01
C MET A 94 1.17 -24.23 -8.09
N ARG A 95 1.20 -23.13 -8.87
CA ARG A 95 2.37 -22.25 -8.99
C ARG A 95 2.61 -21.40 -7.75
N ALA A 96 1.56 -21.01 -7.05
CA ALA A 96 1.63 -20.19 -5.84
C ALA A 96 1.81 -21.03 -4.57
N THR A 97 1.41 -22.31 -4.61
CA THR A 97 1.55 -23.25 -3.49
C THR A 97 2.94 -23.28 -2.87
N PRO A 98 4.06 -23.44 -3.60
CA PRO A 98 5.39 -23.48 -2.98
C PRO A 98 5.73 -22.18 -2.23
N SER A 99 5.49 -21.02 -2.84
CA SER A 99 5.73 -19.73 -2.18
C SER A 99 4.89 -19.54 -0.92
N ILE A 100 3.65 -20.05 -0.93
CA ILE A 100 2.77 -20.02 0.25
C ILE A 100 3.30 -20.95 1.33
N LEU A 101 3.72 -22.17 0.99
CA LEU A 101 4.31 -23.13 1.93
C LEU A 101 5.56 -22.56 2.60
N ASP A 102 6.47 -21.98 1.81
CA ASP A 102 7.70 -21.36 2.30
C ASP A 102 7.40 -20.20 3.26
N TRP A 103 6.42 -19.36 2.92
CA TRP A 103 6.00 -18.25 3.77
C TRP A 103 5.29 -18.71 5.06
N LEU A 104 4.50 -19.77 4.98
CA LEU A 104 3.75 -20.31 6.11
C LEU A 104 4.66 -21.11 7.07
N GLY A 105 5.73 -21.72 6.55
CA GLY A 105 6.68 -22.55 7.30
C GLY A 105 6.11 -23.90 7.77
N HIS A 106 4.89 -24.24 7.36
CA HIS A 106 4.24 -25.53 7.61
C HIS A 106 3.28 -25.85 6.46
N ASP A 107 2.95 -27.12 6.29
CA ASP A 107 1.97 -27.56 5.30
C ASP A 107 0.53 -27.32 5.84
N PRO A 108 -0.28 -26.46 5.18
CA PRO A 108 -1.67 -26.25 5.54
C PRO A 108 -2.61 -27.33 4.97
N LEU A 109 -2.09 -28.29 4.19
CA LEU A 109 -2.88 -29.40 3.67
C LEU A 109 -3.15 -30.43 4.77
N PRO A 110 -4.37 -31.00 4.82
CA PRO A 110 -4.69 -32.03 5.78
C PRO A 110 -3.87 -33.29 5.50
N ALA A 111 -3.64 -34.09 6.54
CA ALA A 111 -2.96 -35.36 6.43
C ALA A 111 -3.58 -36.25 5.33
N PRO A 112 -2.76 -37.02 4.59
CA PRO A 112 -3.24 -37.89 3.54
C PRO A 112 -4.32 -38.84 4.07
N GLY A 113 -5.46 -38.89 3.39
CA GLY A 113 -6.62 -39.70 3.77
C GLY A 113 -7.73 -38.93 4.50
N ARG A 114 -7.51 -37.68 4.92
CA ARG A 114 -8.61 -36.81 5.38
C ARG A 114 -9.22 -36.07 4.19
N PRO A 115 -10.56 -36.09 4.01
CA PRO A 115 -11.20 -35.31 2.96
C PRO A 115 -10.93 -33.82 3.19
N MET A 116 -10.59 -33.10 2.12
CA MET A 116 -10.41 -31.65 2.16
C MET A 116 -11.73 -30.99 2.54
N PRO A 117 -11.75 -30.10 3.55
CA PRO A 117 -12.93 -29.28 3.81
C PRO A 117 -13.22 -28.41 2.59
N ASP A 118 -14.51 -28.29 2.25
CA ASP A 118 -14.96 -27.42 1.16
C ASP A 118 -14.45 -26.00 1.41
N CYS A 119 -13.85 -25.44 0.36
CA CYS A 119 -13.34 -24.08 0.39
C CYS A 119 -14.53 -23.13 0.22
#